data_AF-A0A661PEM0-F1
#
_entry.id   AF-A0A661PEM0-F1
#
_cell.length_a   1.000
_cell.length_b   1.000
_cell.length_c   1.000
_cell.angle_alpha   90.00
_cell.angle_beta   90.00
_cell.angle_gamma   90.00
#
_symmetry.space_group_name_H-M   'P 1'
#
loop_
_entity.id
_entity.type
_entity.pdbx_description
1 polymer ?
#
loop_
_entity_poly.entity_id
_entity_poly.type
_entity_poly.pdbx_seq_one_letter_code
_entity_poly.pdbx_strand_id
1 'polypeptide(L)'
;GGFSLNNRQEMVSADGSILLDIGEPPRPLVINGSEIKINERGVVVVDGVVAGQIRLVRFADRQALRKVGVCSFQATKASGTPQKVDDVTLHQELKELSNVDPLASMVGLIEISRQYELQQKIMTSLGDVNRLAATEIAAV
;
A
#
# COMPACT_ATOMS: atom_id res chain seq x y z
N GLY A 1 3.36 10.97 -0.38
CA GLY A 1 4.38 11.20 0.66
C GLY A 1 3.95 12.34 1.56
N GLY A 2 3.32 12.04 2.68
CA GLY A 2 3.13 13.02 3.76
C GLY A 2 4.18 12.74 4.82
N PHE A 3 5.12 13.66 4.99
CA PHE A 3 6.19 13.54 5.98
C PHE A 3 6.18 14.75 6.90
N SER A 4 6.51 14.52 8.15
CA SER A 4 6.64 15.55 9.18
C SER A 4 7.93 15.35 9.96
N LEU A 5 8.34 16.36 10.72
CA LEU A 5 9.48 16.24 11.63
C LEU A 5 8.98 15.81 13.01
N ASN A 6 9.72 14.90 13.65
CA ASN A 6 9.48 14.55 15.05
C ASN A 6 10.25 15.51 16.00
N ASN A 7 10.11 15.31 17.32
CA ASN A 7 10.79 16.12 18.34
C ASN A 7 12.34 16.02 18.30
N ARG A 8 12.89 15.04 17.57
CA ARG A 8 14.34 14.85 17.36
C ARG A 8 14.81 15.39 16.02
N GLN A 9 13.96 16.13 15.31
CA GLN A 9 14.24 16.66 13.97
C GLN A 9 14.46 15.56 12.92
N GLU A 10 14.00 14.34 13.17
CA GLU A 10 14.04 13.25 12.20
C GLU A 10 12.79 13.31 11.32
N MET A 11 12.95 13.06 10.02
CA MET A 11 11.82 12.95 9.11
C MET A 11 11.06 11.64 9.36
N VAL A 12 9.77 11.75 9.66
CA VAL A 12 8.87 10.62 9.91
C VAL A 12 7.69 10.64 8.96
N SER A 13 7.23 9.46 8.57
CA SER A 13 5.99 9.26 7.84
C SER A 13 4.77 9.36 8.79
N ALA A 14 3.56 9.45 8.24
CA ALA A 14 2.32 9.56 9.01
C ALA A 14 2.05 8.37 9.95
N ASP A 15 2.65 7.20 9.68
CA ASP A 15 2.63 5.99 10.52
C ASP A 15 3.70 5.99 11.62
N GLY A 16 4.50 7.06 11.74
CA GLY A 16 5.58 7.20 12.72
C GLY A 16 6.89 6.51 12.32
N SER A 17 6.94 5.90 11.13
CA SER A 17 8.14 5.27 10.59
C SER A 17 9.18 6.33 10.21
N ILE A 18 10.44 6.13 10.64
CA ILE A 18 11.56 7.06 10.38
C ILE A 18 12.09 6.86 8.96
N LEU A 19 12.36 7.97 8.27
CA LEU A 19 13.02 7.96 6.98
C LEU A 19 14.54 7.75 7.15
N LEU A 20 15.10 6.86 6.34
CA LEU A 20 16.52 6.48 6.42
C LEU A 20 17.33 7.14 5.30
N ASP A 21 18.52 7.60 5.67
CA ASP A 21 19.56 8.06 4.77
C ASP A 21 20.27 6.88 4.08
N ILE A 22 20.93 7.16 2.96
CA ILE A 22 21.60 6.18 2.10
C ILE A 22 22.88 5.58 2.72
N GLY A 23 23.37 6.14 3.83
CA GLY A 23 24.58 5.68 4.51
C GLY A 23 24.56 4.21 4.95
N GLU A 24 25.75 3.66 5.18
CA GLU A 24 25.96 2.32 5.76
C GLU A 24 26.68 2.43 7.12
N PRO A 25 26.07 2.02 8.25
CA PRO A 25 24.69 1.53 8.37
C PRO A 25 23.65 2.65 8.10
N PRO A 26 22.41 2.30 7.70
CA PRO A 26 21.36 3.30 7.49
C PRO A 26 21.08 4.08 8.77
N ARG A 27 20.97 5.40 8.65
CA ARG A 27 20.76 6.33 9.77
C ARG A 27 19.47 7.12 9.57
N PRO A 28 18.82 7.59 10.64
CA PRO A 28 17.73 8.55 10.53
C PRO A 28 18.16 9.78 9.72
N LEU A 29 17.29 10.24 8.83
CA LEU A 29 17.48 11.50 8.13
C LEU A 29 17.06 12.66 9.05
N VAL A 30 18.06 13.38 9.56
CA VAL A 30 17.87 14.52 10.47
C VAL A 30 17.88 15.82 9.67
N ILE A 31 16.89 16.67 9.91
CA ILE A 31 16.67 17.93 9.20
C ILE A 31 16.79 19.10 10.18
N ASN A 32 17.88 19.85 10.05
CA ASN A 32 18.16 21.02 10.87
C ASN A 32 18.03 22.29 10.04
N GLY A 33 16.85 22.92 10.03
CA GLY A 33 16.61 24.16 9.29
C GLY A 33 15.14 24.36 8.91
N SER A 34 14.88 25.36 8.08
CA SER A 34 13.51 25.77 7.72
C SER A 34 13.15 25.48 6.26
N GLU A 35 14.07 25.74 5.32
CA GLU A 35 13.83 25.55 3.89
C GLU A 35 14.35 24.19 3.43
N ILE A 36 13.43 23.27 3.08
CA ILE A 36 13.76 21.91 2.65
C ILE A 36 13.49 21.76 1.15
N LYS A 37 14.54 21.44 0.39
CA LYS A 37 14.47 21.11 -1.04
C LYS A 37 14.95 19.70 -1.27
N ILE A 38 14.20 18.91 -2.02
CA ILE A 38 14.59 17.55 -2.36
C ILE A 38 14.78 17.48 -3.87
N ASN A 39 15.97 17.10 -4.31
CA ASN A 39 16.24 16.98 -5.74
C ASN A 39 15.75 15.65 -6.32
N GLU A 40 15.82 15.53 -7.65
CA GLU A 40 15.39 14.35 -8.39
C GLU A 40 16.12 13.05 -7.98
N ARG A 41 17.31 13.14 -7.40
CA ARG A 41 18.06 11.98 -6.90
C ARG A 41 17.72 11.65 -5.44
N GLY A 42 16.76 12.34 -4.84
CA GLY A 42 16.39 12.18 -3.43
C GLY A 42 17.37 12.82 -2.46
N VAL A 43 18.31 13.66 -2.91
CA VAL A 43 19.19 14.43 -2.03
C VAL A 43 18.37 15.55 -1.38
N VAL A 44 18.42 15.59 -0.06
CA VAL A 44 17.73 16.56 0.76
C VAL A 44 18.70 17.69 1.11
N VAL A 45 18.34 18.89 0.70
CA VAL A 45 19.06 20.13 0.96
C VAL A 45 18.24 20.98 1.91
N VAL A 46 18.86 21.44 2.99
CA VAL A 46 18.24 22.23 4.05
C VAL A 46 19.01 23.54 4.17
N ASP A 47 18.33 24.67 3.99
CA ASP A 47 18.93 26.02 4.05
C ASP A 47 20.22 26.16 3.20
N GLY A 48 20.26 25.46 2.05
CA GLY A 48 21.40 25.45 1.12
C GLY A 48 22.50 24.43 1.41
N VAL A 49 22.40 23.65 2.49
CA VAL A 49 23.37 22.60 2.87
C VAL A 49 22.77 21.21 2.66
N VAL A 50 23.57 20.28 2.13
CA VAL A 50 23.11 18.88 1.98
C VAL A 50 22.96 18.22 3.35
N ALA A 51 21.75 17.83 3.70
CA ALA A 51 21.43 17.13 4.95
C ALA A 51 21.54 15.60 4.83
N GLY A 52 21.31 15.05 3.64
CA GLY A 52 21.41 13.61 3.36
C GLY A 52 20.74 13.22 2.06
N GLN A 53 20.57 11.93 1.82
CA GLN A 53 19.89 11.40 0.64
C GLN A 53 18.93 10.28 1.02
N ILE A 54 17.67 10.38 0.57
CA ILE A 54 16.64 9.39 0.85
C ILE A 54 17.06 8.03 0.28
N ARG A 55 17.10 7.01 1.15
CA ARG A 55 17.41 5.65 0.73
C ARG A 55 16.23 5.02 0.00
N LEU A 56 16.36 4.83 -1.30
CA LEU A 56 15.42 4.09 -2.12
C LEU A 56 15.89 2.66 -2.34
N VAL A 57 14.98 1.71 -2.15
CA VAL A 57 15.25 0.28 -2.30
C VAL A 57 14.22 -0.40 -3.18
N ARG A 58 14.65 -1.43 -3.88
CA ARG A 58 13.81 -2.34 -4.67
C ARG A 58 13.93 -3.74 -4.12
N PHE A 59 12.85 -4.49 -4.22
CA PHE A 59 12.80 -5.91 -3.88
C PHE A 59 12.64 -6.73 -5.15
N ALA A 60 13.20 -7.94 -5.16
CA ALA A 60 13.11 -8.84 -6.30
C ALA A 60 11.66 -9.28 -6.54
N ASP A 61 10.95 -9.65 -5.48
CA ASP A 61 9.52 -9.96 -5.52
C ASP A 61 8.73 -8.96 -4.68
N ARG A 62 7.99 -8.08 -5.38
CA ARG A 62 7.13 -7.07 -4.77
C ARG A 62 5.81 -7.65 -4.27
N GLN A 63 5.32 -8.76 -4.84
CA GLN A 63 4.07 -9.40 -4.43
C GLN A 63 4.25 -10.18 -3.12
N ALA A 64 5.47 -10.63 -2.85
CA ALA A 64 5.84 -11.25 -1.59
C ALA A 64 6.00 -10.25 -0.42
N LEU A 65 5.88 -8.94 -0.66
CA LEU A 65 5.88 -7.95 0.42
C LEU A 65 4.59 -8.04 1.24
N ARG A 66 4.73 -8.04 2.56
CA ARG A 66 3.57 -8.02 3.46
C ARG A 66 3.11 -6.59 3.67
N LYS A 67 1.86 -6.28 3.32
CA LYS A 67 1.26 -4.98 3.65
C LYS A 67 1.14 -4.83 5.17
N VAL A 68 1.61 -3.70 5.70
CA VAL A 68 1.50 -3.32 7.11
C VAL A 68 0.97 -1.89 7.18
N GLY A 69 -0.07 -1.65 7.98
CA GLY A 69 -0.70 -0.33 8.04
C GLY A 69 -1.42 0.04 6.73
N VAL A 70 -1.47 1.35 6.42
CA VAL A 70 -2.28 1.88 5.32
C VAL A 70 -1.59 1.69 3.96
N CYS A 71 -0.35 2.17 3.85
CA CYS A 71 0.45 2.11 2.62
C CYS A 71 1.88 1.59 2.86
N SER A 72 2.19 1.09 4.05
CA SER A 72 3.52 0.59 4.39
C SER A 72 3.63 -0.90 4.05
N PHE A 73 4.85 -1.35 3.78
CA PHE A 73 5.15 -2.74 3.43
C PHE A 73 6.36 -3.23 4.20
N GLN A 74 6.32 -4.50 4.58
CA GLN A 74 7.41 -5.17 5.27
C GLN A 74 7.98 -6.27 4.38
N ALA A 75 9.31 -6.31 4.31
CA ALA A 75 10.05 -7.37 3.63
C ALA A 75 9.76 -8.73 4.28
N THR A 76 9.62 -9.75 3.44
CA THR A 76 9.52 -11.15 3.86
C THR A 76 10.73 -11.92 3.36
N LYS A 77 10.89 -13.17 3.78
CA LYS A 77 11.94 -14.03 3.20
C LYS A 77 11.78 -14.21 1.69
N ALA A 78 10.53 -14.26 1.22
CA ALA A 78 10.21 -14.45 -0.19
C ALA A 78 10.41 -13.18 -1.04
N SER A 79 10.31 -11.97 -0.46
CA SER A 79 10.57 -10.72 -1.19
C SER A 79 12.04 -10.50 -1.56
N GLY A 80 12.95 -11.26 -0.93
CA GLY A 80 14.39 -11.09 -1.06
C GLY A 80 14.93 -9.90 -0.26
N THR A 81 16.23 -9.65 -0.40
CA THR A 81 16.92 -8.53 0.26
C THR A 81 16.68 -7.21 -0.48
N PRO A 82 16.62 -6.07 0.23
CA PRO A 82 16.50 -4.77 -0.41
C PRO A 82 17.75 -4.44 -1.23
N GLN A 83 17.56 -4.14 -2.51
CA GLN A 83 18.58 -3.70 -3.44
C GLN A 83 18.54 -2.18 -3.58
N LYS A 84 19.69 -1.52 -3.61
CA LYS A 84 19.78 -0.09 -3.89
C LYS A 84 19.29 0.18 -5.31
N VAL A 85 18.63 1.31 -5.51
CA VAL A 85 18.17 1.76 -6.83
C VAL A 85 18.82 3.08 -7.16
N ASP A 86 19.53 3.14 -8.29
CA ASP A 86 20.23 4.35 -8.73
C ASP A 86 19.50 5.07 -9.88
N ASP A 87 18.53 4.41 -10.52
CA ASP A 87 17.75 4.93 -11.66
C ASP A 87 16.29 5.20 -11.27
N VAL A 88 16.11 6.17 -10.36
CA VAL A 88 14.79 6.66 -9.93
C VAL A 88 14.83 8.17 -9.84
N THR A 89 13.80 8.80 -10.40
CA THR A 89 13.57 10.24 -10.31
C THR A 89 12.52 10.49 -9.24
N LEU A 90 12.86 11.31 -8.25
CA LEU A 90 11.94 11.76 -7.22
C LEU A 90 11.34 13.12 -7.62
N HIS A 91 10.02 13.22 -7.63
CA HIS A 91 9.33 14.48 -7.87
C HIS A 91 8.76 15.02 -6.56
N GLN A 92 9.31 16.15 -6.09
CA GLN A 92 8.79 16.85 -4.92
C GLN A 92 7.39 17.43 -5.22
N GLU A 93 6.56 17.60 -4.20
CA GLU A 93 5.20 18.17 -4.26
C GLU A 93 4.16 17.35 -5.05
N LEU A 94 4.56 16.23 -5.65
CA LEU A 94 3.64 15.29 -6.27
C LEU A 94 3.26 14.17 -5.30
N LYS A 95 2.00 13.72 -5.38
CA LYS A 95 1.47 12.59 -4.62
C LYS A 95 1.10 11.46 -5.57
N GLU A 96 1.69 10.30 -5.35
CA GLU A 96 1.30 9.09 -6.07
C GLU A 96 -0.15 8.70 -5.74
N LEU A 97 -0.93 8.41 -6.78
CA LEU A 97 -2.32 7.97 -6.70
C LEU A 97 -2.42 6.46 -6.92
N SER A 98 -3.53 5.88 -6.50
CA SER A 98 -3.85 4.48 -6.77
C SER A 98 -3.98 4.23 -8.27
N ASN A 99 -3.41 3.14 -8.75
CA ASN A 99 -3.61 2.65 -10.13
C ASN A 99 -4.95 1.90 -10.30
N VAL A 100 -6.00 2.33 -9.59
CA VAL A 100 -7.31 1.66 -9.58
C VAL A 100 -8.32 2.58 -10.23
N ASP A 101 -9.03 2.07 -11.24
CA ASP A 101 -10.18 2.74 -11.82
C ASP A 101 -11.41 2.51 -10.93
N PRO A 102 -11.99 3.55 -10.30
CA PRO A 102 -13.16 3.41 -9.46
C PRO A 102 -14.38 2.88 -10.20
N LEU A 103 -14.56 3.26 -11.47
CA LEU A 103 -15.74 2.87 -12.26
C LEU A 103 -15.70 1.38 -12.58
N ALA A 104 -14.57 0.89 -13.10
CA ALA A 104 -14.37 -0.54 -13.37
C ALA A 104 -14.52 -1.37 -12.09
N SER A 105 -13.99 -0.87 -10.97
CA SER A 105 -14.11 -1.54 -9.67
C SER A 105 -15.55 -1.63 -9.18
N MET A 106 -16.36 -0.58 -9.35
CA MET A 106 -17.78 -0.59 -8.98
C MET A 106 -18.60 -1.55 -9.84
N VAL A 107 -18.33 -1.62 -11.15
CA VAL A 107 -18.98 -2.59 -12.04
C VAL A 107 -18.69 -4.01 -11.57
N GLY A 108 -17.44 -4.33 -11.25
CA GLY A 108 -17.07 -5.64 -10.69
C GLY A 108 -17.81 -5.97 -9.39
N LEU A 109 -17.98 -5.00 -8.48
CA LEU A 109 -18.77 -5.20 -7.25
C LEU A 109 -20.25 -5.47 -7.54
N ILE A 110 -20.85 -4.78 -8.53
CA ILE A 110 -22.23 -5.00 -8.94
C ILE A 110 -22.41 -6.41 -9.53
N GLU A 111 -21.47 -6.85 -10.35
CA GLU A 111 -21.48 -8.20 -10.93
C GLU A 111 -21.41 -9.28 -9.84
N ILE A 112 -20.51 -9.12 -8.88
CA ILE A 112 -20.39 -10.01 -7.71
C ILE A 112 -21.71 -10.03 -6.92
N SER A 113 -22.29 -8.86 -6.63
CA SER A 113 -23.57 -8.76 -5.91
C SER A 113 -24.70 -9.49 -6.64
N ARG A 114 -24.80 -9.31 -7.96
CA ARG A 114 -25.80 -9.99 -8.79
C ARG A 114 -25.59 -11.50 -8.82
N GLN A 115 -24.35 -11.96 -8.90
CA GLN A 115 -24.04 -13.39 -8.83
C GLN A 115 -24.46 -13.99 -7.48
N TYR A 116 -24.19 -13.29 -6.38
CA TYR A 116 -24.64 -13.72 -5.05
C TYR A 116 -26.17 -13.75 -4.94
N GLU A 117 -26.88 -12.74 -5.43
CA GLU A 117 -28.35 -12.71 -5.45
C GLU A 117 -28.94 -13.88 -6.25
N LEU A 118 -28.34 -14.20 -7.41
CA LEU A 118 -28.76 -15.34 -8.23
C LEU A 118 -28.53 -16.67 -7.51
N GLN A 119 -27.37 -16.85 -6.87
CA GLN A 119 -27.07 -18.05 -6.08
C GLN A 119 -28.03 -18.21 -4.90
N GLN A 120 -28.37 -17.11 -4.21
CA GLN A 120 -29.37 -17.13 -3.14
C GLN A 120 -30.75 -17.55 -3.65
N LYS A 121 -31.20 -16.98 -4.78
CA LYS A 121 -32.49 -17.36 -5.40
C LYS A 121 -32.53 -18.85 -5.77
N ILE A 122 -31.47 -19.37 -6.39
CA ILE A 122 -31.35 -20.79 -6.73
C ILE A 122 -31.46 -21.65 -5.47
N MET A 123 -30.76 -21.27 -4.39
CA MET A 123 -30.81 -22.00 -3.12
C MET A 123 -32.22 -21.99 -2.51
N THR A 124 -32.93 -20.85 -2.53
CA THR A 124 -34.32 -20.77 -2.07
C THR A 124 -35.23 -21.65 -2.90
N SER A 125 -35.14 -21.58 -4.24
CA SER A 125 -35.95 -22.42 -5.13
C SER A 125 -35.69 -23.91 -4.91
N LEU A 126 -34.44 -24.32 -4.69
CA LEU A 126 -34.11 -25.71 -4.35
C LEU A 126 -34.69 -26.12 -3.00
N GLY A 127 -34.66 -25.23 -2.01
CA GLY A 127 -35.28 -25.45 -0.70
C GLY A 127 -36.81 -25.65 -0.81
N ASP A 128 -37.47 -24.86 -1.66
CA ASP A 128 -38.90 -24.98 -1.91
C ASP A 128 -39.25 -26.32 -2.58
N VAL A 129 -38.48 -26.74 -3.59
CA VAL A 129 -38.65 -28.05 -4.24
C VAL A 129 -38.46 -29.19 -3.23
N ASN A 130 -37.43 -29.12 -2.38
CA ASN A 130 -37.19 -30.13 -1.35
C ASN A 130 -38.34 -30.22 -0.33
N ARG A 131 -38.91 -29.07 0.07
CA ARG A 131 -40.05 -29.04 0.98
C ARG A 131 -41.29 -29.68 0.36
N LEU A 132 -41.58 -29.40 -0.91
CA LEU A 132 -42.68 -30.02 -1.64
C LEU A 132 -42.53 -31.55 -1.73
N ALA A 133 -41.33 -32.02 -2.10
CA ALA A 133 -41.04 -33.45 -2.14
C ALA A 133 -41.21 -34.13 -0.77
N ALA A 134 -40.76 -33.49 0.31
CA ALA A 134 -40.94 -34.00 1.66
C ALA A 134 -42.43 -34.09 2.06
N THR A 135 -43.26 -33.12 1.66
CA THR A 135 -44.70 -33.15 1.94
C THR A 135 -45.44 -34.22 1.15
N GLU A 136 -45.06 -34.50 -0.10
CA GLU A 136 -45.67 -35.57 -0.88
C GLU A 136 -45.35 -36.96 -0.32
N ILE A 137 -44.12 -37.19 0.16
CA ILE A 137 -43.75 -38.45 0.82
C ILE A 137 -44.51 -38.64 2.14
N ALA A 138 -44.72 -37.57 2.91
CA ALA A 138 -45.44 -37.64 4.18
C ALA A 138 -46.97 -37.88 4.01
N ALA A 139 -47.50 -37.72 2.79
CA ALA A 139 -48.92 -37.93 2.48
C ALA A 139 -49.25 -39.37 2.05
N VAL A 140 -48.23 -40.24 1.91
CA VAL A 140 -48.35 -41.69 1.59
C VAL A 140 -48.13 -42.52 2.84
#